data_AF-A0A7J9ITX9-F1
#
_entry.id   AF-A0A7J9ITX9-F1
#
_cell.length_a   1.000
_cell.length_b   1.000
_cell.length_c   1.000
_cell.angle_alpha   90.00
_cell.angle_beta   90.00
_cell.angle_gamma   90.00
#
_symmetry.space_group_name_H-M   'P 1'
#
loop_
_entity.id
_entity.type
_entity.pdbx_description
1 polymer ?
#
loop_
_entity_poly.entity_id
_entity_poly.type
_entity_poly.pdbx_seq_one_letter_code
_entity_poly.pdbx_strand_id
1 'polypeptide(L)'
;MTRKKVKLAYITNDSLRKATYKKRKKDLMKQMSELITLCGIDACAIMMIPEMEQRKNMVNQESFLSQRTIKEVKQLNKHRKDNRVKKMTQFMFNNICGKWVVHGLNF
;
A
#
# COMPACT_ATOMS: atom_id res chain seq x y z
N MET A 1 26.32 -3.28 -24.06
CA MET A 1 25.35 -2.46 -24.83
C MET A 1 25.87 -1.02 -24.89
N THR A 2 26.31 -0.56 -26.05
CA THR A 2 26.86 0.79 -26.24
C THR A 2 25.76 1.85 -26.13
N ARG A 3 26.00 2.93 -25.38
CA ARG A 3 25.04 4.02 -25.21
C ARG A 3 24.87 4.75 -26.55
N LYS A 4 23.66 4.68 -27.14
CA LYS A 4 23.35 5.46 -28.34
C LYS A 4 23.21 6.94 -27.97
N LYS A 5 23.83 7.81 -28.77
CA LYS A 5 23.67 9.27 -28.66
C LYS A 5 22.22 9.64 -29.01
N VAL A 6 21.60 10.47 -28.18
CA VAL A 6 20.19 10.88 -28.34
C VAL A 6 20.14 12.33 -28.82
N LYS A 7 19.24 12.63 -29.76
CA LYS A 7 18.95 14.00 -30.19
C LYS A 7 18.26 14.76 -29.04
N LEU A 8 18.72 15.98 -28.74
CA LEU A 8 18.10 16.85 -27.74
C LEU A 8 16.87 17.54 -28.33
N ALA A 9 15.80 16.78 -28.52
CA ALA A 9 14.51 17.23 -29.02
C ALA A 9 13.38 16.46 -28.34
N TYR A 10 12.13 16.92 -28.54
CA TYR A 10 10.96 16.20 -28.05
C TYR A 10 10.90 14.79 -28.68
N ILE A 11 10.68 13.77 -27.83
CA ILE A 11 10.56 12.38 -28.28
C ILE A 11 9.11 12.17 -28.72
N THR A 12 8.86 12.06 -30.03
CA THR A 12 7.52 11.88 -30.60
C THR A 12 6.90 10.54 -30.19
N ASN A 13 7.69 9.45 -30.16
CA ASN A 13 7.21 8.13 -29.78
C ASN A 13 6.88 8.06 -28.27
N ASP A 14 5.61 7.82 -27.96
CA ASP A 14 5.07 7.78 -26.59
C ASP A 14 5.70 6.71 -25.70
N SER A 15 5.91 5.50 -26.21
CA SER A 15 6.49 4.40 -25.44
C SER A 15 7.94 4.70 -25.06
N LEU A 16 8.72 5.20 -26.03
CA LEU A 16 10.10 5.63 -25.79
C LEU A 16 10.14 6.81 -24.82
N ARG A 17 9.30 7.83 -25.03
CA ARG A 17 9.20 9.01 -24.15
C ARG A 17 8.91 8.60 -22.70
N LYS A 18 7.97 7.67 -22.49
CA LYS A 18 7.61 7.14 -21.17
C LYS A 18 8.75 6.37 -20.50
N ALA A 19 9.42 5.50 -21.26
CA ALA A 19 10.56 4.75 -20.74
C ALA A 19 11.74 5.67 -20.40
N THR A 20 12.01 6.67 -21.24
CA THR A 20 13.06 7.67 -21.02
C THR A 20 12.77 8.55 -19.81
N TYR A 21 11.54 9.05 -19.66
CA TYR A 21 11.14 9.86 -18.50
C TYR A 21 11.40 9.11 -17.19
N LYS A 22 10.96 7.84 -17.08
CA LYS A 22 11.15 7.05 -15.85
C LYS A 22 12.61 6.86 -15.48
N LYS A 23 13.46 6.54 -16.47
CA LYS A 23 14.90 6.39 -16.27
C LYS A 23 15.52 7.72 -15.82
N ARG A 24 15.29 8.79 -16.57
CA ARG A 24 15.85 10.13 -16.27
C ARG A 24 15.37 10.70 -14.94
N LYS A 25 14.10 10.51 -14.58
CA LYS A 25 13.56 10.93 -13.28
C LYS A 25 14.29 10.24 -12.12
N LYS A 26 14.47 8.91 -12.22
CA LYS A 26 15.20 8.15 -11.20
C LYS A 26 16.65 8.63 -11.08
N ASP A 27 17.33 8.80 -12.21
CA ASP A 27 18.72 9.25 -12.25
C ASP A 27 18.86 10.67 -11.69
N LEU A 28 17.97 11.60 -12.07
CA LEU A 28 17.97 12.98 -11.58
C LEU A 28 17.77 13.05 -10.06
N MET A 29 16.82 12.28 -9.51
CA MET A 29 16.60 12.25 -8.07
C MET A 29 17.81 11.69 -7.32
N LYS A 30 18.51 10.69 -7.89
CA LYS A 30 19.75 10.18 -7.33
C LYS A 30 20.84 11.26 -7.32
N GLN A 31 21.04 11.95 -8.44
CA GLN A 31 22.01 13.05 -8.52
C GLN A 31 21.69 14.17 -7.52
N MET A 32 20.41 14.47 -7.32
CA MET A 32 19.98 15.47 -6.34
C MET A 32 20.33 15.05 -4.91
N SER A 33 20.09 13.79 -4.54
CA SER A 33 20.46 13.29 -3.21
C SER A 33 21.97 13.30 -2.98
N GLU A 34 22.76 12.97 -4.01
CA GLU A 34 24.22 13.03 -3.95
C GLU A 34 24.70 14.48 -3.77
N LEU A 35 24.12 15.43 -4.51
CA LEU A 35 24.45 16.85 -4.39
C LEU A 35 24.17 17.41 -2.99
N ILE A 36 22.97 17.14 -2.45
CA ILE A 36 22.59 17.54 -1.09
C ILE A 36 23.58 16.97 -0.07
N THR A 37 23.93 15.69 -0.21
CA THR A 37 24.83 15.00 0.71
C THR A 37 26.27 15.52 0.63
N LEU A 38 26.79 15.73 -0.58
CA LEU A 38 28.19 16.13 -0.79
C LEU A 38 28.43 17.61 -0.47
N CYS A 39 27.48 18.47 -0.79
CA CYS A 39 27.63 19.91 -0.62
C CYS A 39 27.00 20.44 0.67
N GLY A 40 26.22 19.63 1.39
CA GLY A 40 25.54 20.07 2.61
C GLY A 40 24.55 21.21 2.38
N ILE A 41 23.98 21.32 1.18
CA ILE A 41 23.04 22.37 0.79
C ILE A 41 21.61 21.83 0.79
N ASP A 42 20.66 22.69 1.17
CA ASP A 42 19.24 22.42 0.97
C ASP A 42 18.88 22.71 -0.49
N ALA A 43 18.34 21.68 -1.16
CA ALA A 43 17.99 21.77 -2.56
C ALA A 43 16.65 21.06 -2.84
N CYS A 44 15.86 21.59 -3.77
CA CYS A 44 14.57 21.05 -4.17
C CYS A 44 14.46 20.90 -5.69
N ALA A 45 13.75 19.86 -6.16
CA ALA A 45 13.51 19.60 -7.57
C ALA A 45 12.01 19.54 -7.86
N ILE A 46 11.54 20.37 -8.79
CA ILE A 46 10.14 20.38 -9.25
C ILE A 46 10.07 19.68 -10.61
N MET A 47 9.23 18.65 -10.72
CA MET A 47 9.01 17.90 -11.96
C MET A 47 7.52 17.78 -12.24
N MET A 48 7.09 18.16 -13.44
CA MET A 48 5.72 17.90 -13.89
C MET A 48 5.55 16.41 -14.20
N ILE A 49 4.51 15.81 -13.62
CA ILE A 49 4.11 14.44 -13.91
C ILE A 49 3.37 14.45 -15.25
N PRO A 50 3.87 13.78 -16.29
CA PRO A 50 3.17 13.71 -17.56
C PRO A 50 1.88 12.87 -17.39
N GLU A 51 0.80 13.21 -18.11
CA GLU A 51 -0.52 12.56 -18.02
C GLU A 51 -0.44 11.01 -18.09
N MET A 52 0.50 10.50 -18.89
CA MET A 52 0.78 9.07 -19.04
C MET A 52 1.22 8.34 -17.75
N GLU A 53 1.69 9.07 -16.73
CA GLU A 53 1.96 8.56 -15.38
C GLU A 53 0.82 8.84 -14.41
N GLN A 54 0.08 9.94 -14.55
CA GLN A 54 -1.08 10.24 -13.70
C GLN A 54 -2.10 9.09 -13.71
N ARG A 55 -2.37 8.51 -14.89
CA ARG A 55 -3.29 7.35 -15.01
C ARG A 55 -2.82 6.07 -14.31
N LYS A 56 -1.53 5.92 -13.97
CA LYS A 56 -1.04 4.75 -13.20
C LYS A 56 -1.33 4.83 -11.71
N ASN A 57 -1.53 6.03 -11.18
CA ASN A 57 -1.87 6.24 -9.77
C ASN A 57 -3.38 6.21 -9.52
N MET A 58 -4.16 5.94 -10.57
CA MET A 58 -5.62 5.81 -10.49
C MET A 58 -5.97 4.39 -10.04
N VAL A 59 -6.51 4.27 -8.83
CA VAL A 59 -7.01 3.01 -8.28
C VAL A 59 -8.31 2.66 -9.00
N ASN A 60 -8.43 1.46 -9.58
CA ASN A 60 -9.68 1.03 -10.22
C ASN A 60 -10.73 0.62 -9.16
N GLN A 61 -12.02 0.63 -9.52
CA GLN A 61 -13.11 0.36 -8.60
C GLN A 61 -12.97 -1.00 -7.90
N GLU A 62 -12.56 -2.03 -8.64
CA GLU A 62 -12.37 -3.38 -8.11
C GLU A 62 -11.29 -3.42 -7.01
N SER A 63 -10.10 -2.90 -7.28
CA SER A 63 -9.00 -2.89 -6.30
C SER A 63 -9.34 -2.06 -5.06
N PHE A 64 -10.09 -0.97 -5.21
CA PHE A 64 -10.57 -0.17 -4.09
C PHE A 64 -11.56 -0.95 -3.20
N LEU A 65 -12.53 -1.64 -3.82
CA LEU A 65 -13.50 -2.47 -3.12
C LEU A 65 -12.81 -3.65 -2.42
N SER A 66 -11.90 -4.35 -3.10
CA SER A 66 -11.13 -5.44 -2.50
C SER A 66 -10.35 -5.00 -1.26
N GLN A 67 -9.72 -3.82 -1.28
CA GLN A 67 -9.02 -3.27 -0.12
C GLN A 67 -9.96 -3.03 1.07
N ARG A 68 -11.18 -2.53 0.83
CA ARG A 68 -12.19 -2.34 1.89
C ARG A 68 -12.66 -3.67 2.46
N THR A 69 -12.97 -4.64 1.60
CA THR A 69 -13.36 -6.00 2.03
C THR A 69 -12.29 -6.65 2.90
N ILE A 70 -11.00 -6.52 2.53
CA ILE A 70 -9.89 -7.05 3.33
C ILE A 70 -9.84 -6.42 4.73
N LYS A 71 -10.06 -5.09 4.83
CA LYS A 71 -10.08 -4.38 6.12
C LYS A 71 -11.23 -4.86 7.00
N GLU A 72 -12.43 -4.99 6.44
CA GLU A 72 -13.60 -5.48 7.18
C GLU A 72 -13.44 -6.94 7.64
N VAL A 73 -12.94 -7.82 6.78
CA VAL A 73 -12.66 -9.22 7.12
C VAL A 73 -11.62 -9.32 8.24
N LYS A 74 -10.59 -8.47 8.24
CA LYS A 74 -9.60 -8.41 9.31
C LYS A 74 -10.23 -8.02 10.64
N GLN A 75 -11.12 -7.02 10.65
CA GLN A 75 -11.85 -6.60 11.84
C GLN A 75 -12.80 -7.70 12.35
N LEU A 76 -13.55 -8.35 11.45
CA LEU A 76 -14.45 -9.45 11.80
C LEU A 76 -13.69 -10.61 12.45
N ASN A 77 -12.54 -10.99 11.88
CA ASN A 77 -11.72 -12.06 12.42
C ASN A 77 -11.16 -11.73 13.81
N LYS A 78 -10.80 -10.47 14.07
CA LYS A 78 -10.43 -10.02 15.41
C LYS A 78 -11.60 -10.18 16.37
N HIS A 79 -12.78 -9.67 15.99
CA HIS A 79 -13.96 -9.73 16.85
C HIS A 79 -14.39 -11.18 17.15
N ARG A 80 -14.29 -12.09 16.17
CA ARG A 80 -14.54 -13.53 16.36
C ARG A 80 -13.61 -14.15 17.41
N LYS A 81 -12.32 -13.81 17.39
CA LYS A 81 -11.35 -14.28 18.39
C LYS A 81 -11.68 -13.75 19.78
N ASP A 82 -11.95 -12.44 19.89
CA ASP A 82 -12.32 -11.80 21.16
C ASP A 82 -13.60 -12.42 21.74
N ASN A 83 -14.59 -12.71 20.90
CA ASN A 83 -15.84 -13.34 21.32
C ASN A 83 -15.63 -14.79 21.77
N ARG A 84 -14.70 -15.54 21.15
CA ARG A 84 -14.36 -16.90 21.61
C ARG A 84 -13.72 -16.88 22.99
N VAL A 85 -12.82 -15.93 23.24
CA VAL A 85 -12.20 -15.73 24.55
C VAL A 85 -13.26 -15.40 25.59
N LYS A 86 -14.14 -14.43 25.31
CA LYS A 86 -15.23 -14.04 26.22
C LYS A 86 -16.15 -15.22 26.57
N LYS A 87 -16.58 -16.00 25.57
CA LYS A 87 -17.42 -17.20 25.79
C LYS A 87 -16.72 -18.22 26.70
N MET A 88 -15.44 -18.48 26.48
CA MET A 88 -14.66 -19.42 27.28
C MET A 88 -14.48 -18.94 28.72
N THR A 89 -14.14 -17.65 28.91
CA THR A 89 -14.01 -17.04 30.23
C THR A 89 -15.32 -17.11 31.00
N GLN A 90 -16.44 -16.79 30.36
CA GLN A 90 -17.75 -16.85 30.99
C GLN A 90 -18.15 -18.28 31.36
N PHE A 91 -17.85 -19.26 30.49
CA PHE A 91 -18.07 -20.68 30.80
C PHE A 91 -17.23 -21.12 32.00
N MET A 92 -15.93 -20.81 32.04
CA MET A 92 -15.08 -21.15 33.18
C MET A 92 -15.57 -20.51 34.49
N PHE A 93 -15.95 -19.23 34.46
CA PHE A 93 -16.48 -18.53 35.63
C PHE A 93 -17.75 -19.19 36.17
N ASN A 94 -18.68 -19.56 35.29
CA ASN A 94 -19.93 -20.22 35.68
C ASN A 94 -19.68 -21.58 36.36
N ASN A 95 -18.72 -22.37 35.86
CA ASN A 95 -18.36 -23.66 36.48
C ASN A 95 -17.73 -23.49 37.86
N ILE A 96 -16.84 -22.49 38.05
CA ILE A 96 -16.19 -22.23 39.34
C ILE A 96 -17.20 -21.73 40.38
N CYS A 97 -18.12 -20.84 39.99
CA CYS A 97 -19.12 -20.29 40.90
C CYS A 97 -20.37 -21.19 41.10
N GLY A 98 -20.37 -22.43 40.60
CA GLY A 98 -21.49 -23.37 40.76
C GLY A 98 -22.79 -22.97 40.07
N LYS A 99 -22.75 -21.99 39.16
CA LYS A 99 -23.90 -21.55 38.36
C LYS A 99 -24.00 -22.40 37.09
N TRP A 100 -24.64 -23.57 37.21
CA TRP A 100 -24.94 -24.41 36.05
C TRP A 100 -26.01 -23.75 35.17
N VAL A 101 -25.60 -23.19 34.04
CA VAL A 101 -26.52 -22.86 32.95
C VAL A 101 -26.01 -23.57 31.71
N VAL A 102 -26.48 -24.80 31.53
CA VAL A 102 -26.36 -25.56 30.29
C VAL A 102 -27.55 -25.15 29.41
N HIS A 103 -27.43 -24.07 28.65
CA HIS A 103 -28.37 -23.85 27.55
C HIS A 103 -27.95 -24.76 26.39
N GLY A 104 -28.54 -25.96 26.31
CA GLY A 104 -28.38 -26.80 25.13
C GLY A 104 -28.61 -28.30 25.25
N LEU A 105 -29.04 -28.85 26.40
CA LEU A 105 -29.48 -30.25 26.48
C LEU A 105 -30.98 -30.31 26.73
N ASN A 106 -31.73 -30.41 25.63
CA ASN A 106 -33.10 -30.91 25.66
C ASN A 106 -33.02 -32.43 25.94
N PHE A 107 -33.72 -32.88 26.99
CA PHE A 107 -34.34 -34.21 26.98
C PHE A 107 -35.69 -34.10 26.26
#